data_AF-A0A9Q7BAU2-F1
#
_entry.id   AF-A0A9Q7BAU2-F1
#
_cell.length_a   1.000
_cell.length_b   1.000
_cell.length_c   1.000
_cell.angle_alpha   90.00
_cell.angle_beta   90.00
_cell.angle_gamma   90.00
#
_symmetry.space_group_name_H-M   'P 1'
#
loop_
_entity.id
_entity.type
_entity.pdbx_description
1 polymer ?
#
loop_
_entity_poly.entity_id
_entity_poly.type
_entity_poly.pdbx_seq_one_letter_code
_entity_poly.pdbx_strand_id
1 'polypeptide(L)'
;MNKLVRDHYPVSKLPEDLREGFNPVGTVRVVIEVEDRVPALHVETKPMTGKDVAEAIRSYKALGRPSVTTEEAVARIRALRDEWDD
;
A
#
# COMPACT_ATOMS: atom_id res chain seq x y z
N MET A 1 1.36 -5.98 -11.21
CA MET A 1 1.49 -7.03 -12.24
C MET A 1 2.82 -6.90 -12.97
N ASN A 2 3.89 -7.46 -12.38
CA ASN A 2 5.21 -7.54 -13.01
C ASN A 2 5.56 -9.01 -13.22
N LYS A 3 5.79 -9.41 -14.47
CA LYS A 3 6.14 -10.78 -14.86
C LYS A 3 7.53 -10.80 -15.50
N LEU A 4 8.45 -11.54 -14.91
CA LEU A 4 9.78 -11.78 -15.50
C LEU A 4 9.85 -13.22 -15.99
N VAL A 5 10.07 -13.38 -17.30
CA VAL A 5 10.32 -14.69 -17.93
C VAL A 5 11.78 -14.75 -18.33
N ARG A 6 12.50 -15.74 -17.81
CA ARG A 6 13.88 -16.02 -18.20
C ARG A 6 13.97 -17.43 -18.75
N ASP A 7 14.17 -17.52 -20.07
CA ASP A 7 14.43 -18.76 -20.75
C ASP A 7 15.91 -19.16 -20.61
N HIS A 8 16.17 -20.46 -20.65
CA HIS A 8 17.51 -21.07 -20.57
C HIS A 8 18.33 -20.65 -19.33
N TYR A 9 17.68 -20.52 -18.17
CA TYR A 9 18.37 -20.24 -16.92
C TYR A 9 19.14 -21.48 -16.44
N PRO A 10 20.44 -21.38 -16.12
CA PRO A 10 21.23 -22.53 -15.70
C PRO A 10 20.80 -23.03 -14.32
N VAL A 11 20.65 -24.35 -14.17
CA VAL A 11 20.25 -24.99 -12.90
C VAL A 11 21.24 -24.69 -11.77
N SER A 12 22.52 -24.48 -12.10
CA SER A 12 23.57 -24.08 -11.16
C SER A 12 23.40 -22.70 -10.53
N LYS A 13 22.48 -21.87 -11.04
CA LYS A 13 22.13 -20.57 -10.43
C LYS A 13 20.79 -20.56 -9.71
N LEU A 14 20.03 -21.67 -9.75
CA LEU A 14 18.82 -21.80 -8.94
C LEU A 14 19.19 -21.94 -7.45
N PRO A 15 18.37 -21.40 -6.53
CA PRO A 15 18.52 -21.69 -5.11
C PRO A 15 18.30 -23.19 -4.82
N GLU A 16 18.85 -23.67 -3.70
CA GLU A 16 18.98 -25.12 -3.41
C GLU A 16 17.63 -25.83 -3.33
N ASP A 17 16.62 -25.15 -2.79
CA ASP A 17 15.23 -25.59 -2.66
C ASP A 17 14.54 -25.88 -4.00
N LEU A 18 14.89 -25.12 -5.04
CA LEU A 18 14.34 -25.27 -6.40
C LEU A 18 15.24 -26.12 -7.32
N ARG A 19 16.41 -26.55 -6.83
CA ARG A 19 17.36 -27.36 -7.58
C ARG A 19 17.04 -28.86 -7.51
N GLU A 20 16.34 -29.30 -6.47
CA GLU A 20 15.95 -30.71 -6.31
C GLU A 20 15.12 -31.22 -7.49
N GLY A 21 15.52 -32.36 -8.07
CA GLY A 21 14.82 -32.99 -9.19
C GLY A 21 15.26 -32.55 -10.60
N PHE A 22 16.14 -31.56 -10.73
CA PHE A 22 16.69 -31.14 -12.03
C PHE A 22 18.12 -31.62 -12.25
N ASN A 23 18.49 -31.89 -13.50
CA ASN A 23 19.87 -32.21 -13.86
C ASN A 23 20.77 -30.97 -13.61
N PRO A 24 21.87 -31.09 -12.84
CA PRO A 24 22.75 -29.97 -12.50
C PRO A 24 23.36 -29.24 -13.71
N VAL A 25 23.38 -29.88 -14.89
CA VAL A 25 23.94 -29.33 -16.14
C VAL A 25 22.84 -28.80 -17.09
N GLY A 26 21.57 -28.88 -16.68
CA GLY A 26 20.44 -28.47 -17.49
C GLY A 26 20.21 -26.95 -17.55
N THR A 27 19.32 -26.55 -18.47
CA THR A 27 18.72 -25.21 -18.47
C THR A 27 17.23 -25.34 -18.19
N VAL A 28 16.67 -24.40 -17.43
CA VAL A 28 15.25 -24.34 -17.07
C VAL A 28 14.65 -23.00 -17.45
N ARG A 29 13.32 -22.95 -17.55
CA ARG A 29 12.57 -21.71 -17.75
C ARG A 29 12.07 -21.22 -16.39
N VAL A 30 12.49 -20.04 -15.98
CA VAL A 30 12.06 -19.42 -14.71
C VAL A 30 11.00 -18.37 -15.01
N VAL A 31 9.83 -18.50 -14.38
CA VAL A 31 8.76 -17.51 -14.41
C VAL A 31 8.61 -16.95 -13.01
N ILE A 32 8.96 -15.69 -12.83
CA ILE A 32 8.79 -14.98 -11.56
C ILE A 32 7.56 -14.10 -11.68
N GLU A 33 6.58 -14.39 -10.84
CA GLU A 33 5.35 -13.61 -10.69
C GLU A 33 5.36 -13.02 -9.29
N VAL A 34 5.44 -11.70 -9.20
CA VAL A 34 5.28 -10.99 -7.93
C VAL A 34 3.79 -10.78 -7.73
N GLU A 35 3.19 -11.51 -6.80
CA GLU A 35 1.89 -11.14 -6.26
C GLU A 35 2.08 -9.82 -5.51
N ASP A 36 1.48 -8.74 -6.05
CA ASP A 36 1.37 -7.47 -5.35
C ASP A 36 0.50 -7.72 -4.11
N ARG A 37 1.11 -8.18 -3.01
CA ARG A 37 0.45 -8.26 -1.70
C ARG A 37 0.12 -6.86 -1.28
N VAL A 38 -1.13 -6.49 -1.54
CA VAL A 38 -1.76 -5.18 -1.36
C VAL A 38 -0.94 -4.05 -2.01
N PRO A 39 -1.51 -3.27 -2.95
CA PRO A 39 -0.86 -2.01 -3.28
C PRO A 39 -0.70 -1.27 -1.95
N ALA A 40 0.54 -1.02 -1.54
CA ALA A 40 0.80 0.07 -0.61
C ALA A 40 -0.05 1.23 -1.13
N LEU A 41 -0.82 1.88 -0.27
CA LEU A 41 -1.73 2.95 -0.65
C LEU A 41 -0.86 4.08 -1.25
N HIS A 42 -0.47 3.93 -2.51
CA HIS A 42 0.23 4.92 -3.31
C HIS A 42 -0.87 5.90 -3.68
N VAL A 43 -1.24 6.72 -2.68
CA VAL A 43 -1.93 7.95 -2.95
C VAL A 43 -0.93 8.74 -3.78
N GLU A 44 -1.13 8.82 -5.08
CA GLU A 44 -0.46 9.81 -5.92
C GLU A 44 -0.86 11.18 -5.36
N THR A 45 -0.11 11.66 -4.37
CA THR A 45 -0.32 12.98 -3.79
C THR A 45 0.22 13.97 -4.79
N LYS A 46 -0.64 14.38 -5.73
CA LYS A 46 -0.34 15.55 -6.57
C LYS A 46 -0.11 16.74 -5.62
N PRO A 47 1.01 17.46 -5.72
CA PRO A 47 1.25 18.61 -4.86
C PRO A 47 0.12 19.62 -5.07
N MET A 48 -0.64 19.89 -4.00
CA MET A 48 -1.70 20.89 -4.03
C MET A 48 -1.08 22.27 -4.23
N THR A 49 -1.64 23.06 -5.14
CA THR A 49 -1.30 24.47 -5.25
C THR A 49 -1.91 25.25 -4.08
N GLY A 50 -1.41 26.46 -3.81
CA GLY A 50 -2.00 27.32 -2.77
C GLY A 50 -3.48 27.66 -3.02
N LYS A 51 -3.91 27.67 -4.28
CA LYS A 51 -5.33 27.85 -4.64
C LYS A 51 -6.17 26.64 -4.24
N ASP A 52 -5.66 25.44 -4.49
CA ASP A 52 -6.35 24.19 -4.13
C ASP A 52 -6.53 24.08 -2.61
N VAL A 53 -5.53 24.51 -1.83
CA VAL A 53 -5.62 24.56 -0.37
C VAL A 53 -6.70 25.55 0.09
N ALA A 54 -6.73 26.75 -0.49
CA ALA A 54 -7.73 27.76 -0.13
C ALA A 54 -9.16 27.31 -0.47
N GLU A 55 -9.34 26.60 -1.59
CA GLU A 55 -10.62 26.02 -1.96
C GLU A 55 -11.04 24.87 -1.03
N ALA A 56 -10.12 23.97 -0.68
CA ALA A 56 -10.38 22.90 0.28
C ALA A 56 -10.80 23.42 1.66
N ILE A 57 -10.17 24.50 2.14
CA ILE A 57 -10.56 25.14 3.41
C ILE A 57 -11.97 25.73 3.29
N ARG A 58 -12.30 26.38 2.17
CA ARG A 58 -13.63 26.96 1.95
C ARG A 58 -14.72 25.88 1.89
N SER A 59 -14.50 24.81 1.13
CA SER A 59 -15.45 23.70 1.02
C SER A 59 -15.65 23.01 2.38
N TYR A 60 -14.57 22.79 3.13
CA TYR A 60 -14.64 22.22 4.47
C TYR A 60 -15.47 23.10 5.43
N LYS A 61 -15.28 24.42 5.40
CA LYS A 61 -16.07 25.36 6.23
C LYS A 61 -17.54 25.42 5.80
N ALA A 62 -17.83 25.28 4.51
CA ALA A 62 -19.19 25.27 3.98
C ALA A 62 -20.02 24.06 4.45
N LEU A 63 -19.36 22.96 4.87
CA LEU A 63 -20.02 21.80 5.47
C LEU A 63 -20.60 22.08 6.87
N GLY A 64 -20.42 23.30 7.41
CA GLY A 64 -21.00 23.70 8.68
C GLY A 64 -20.43 22.95 9.90
N ARG A 65 -19.24 22.34 9.76
CA ARG A 65 -18.58 21.66 10.87
C ARG A 65 -17.99 22.70 11.83
N PRO A 66 -18.48 22.79 13.08
CA PRO A 66 -17.92 23.72 14.04
C PRO A 66 -16.47 23.37 14.34
N SER A 67 -15.62 24.39 14.46
CA SER A 67 -14.31 24.21 15.08
C SER A 67 -14.53 23.87 16.55
N VAL A 68 -13.95 22.76 17.00
CA VAL A 68 -14.00 22.30 18.38
C VAL A 68 -12.64 22.52 19.03
N THR A 69 -12.62 22.62 20.35
CA THR A 69 -11.34 22.61 21.05
C THR A 69 -10.72 21.21 21.04
N THR A 70 -9.44 21.12 21.38
CA THR A 70 -8.75 19.84 21.50
C THR A 70 -9.40 18.96 22.55
N GLU A 71 -9.80 19.53 23.69
CA GLU A 71 -10.44 18.83 24.81
C GLU A 71 -11.79 18.23 24.38
N GLU A 72 -12.60 18.99 23.65
CA GLU A 72 -13.88 18.53 23.11
C GLU A 72 -13.69 17.41 22.08
N ALA A 73 -12.71 17.54 21.19
CA ALA A 73 -12.39 16.50 20.22
C ALA A 73 -11.97 15.19 20.91
N VAL A 74 -11.11 15.28 21.93
CA VAL A 74 -10.66 14.12 22.72
C VAL A 74 -11.81 13.49 23.47
N ALA A 75 -12.69 14.29 24.09
CA ALA A 75 -13.86 13.78 24.80
C ALA A 75 -14.81 13.00 23.87
N ARG A 76 -15.06 13.52 22.65
CA ARG A 76 -15.88 12.83 21.64
C ARG A 76 -15.27 11.52 21.19
N ILE A 77 -13.96 11.49 20.94
CA ILE A 77 -13.25 10.26 20.55
C ILE A 77 -13.33 9.21 21.67
N ARG A 78 -13.16 9.61 22.93
CA ARG A 78 -13.28 8.70 24.07
C ARG A 78 -14.70 8.14 24.21
N ALA A 79 -15.72 8.99 24.14
CA ALA A 79 -17.11 8.53 24.19
C ALA A 79 -17.43 7.52 23.07
N LEU A 80 -16.97 7.80 21.84
CA LEU A 80 -17.12 6.86 20.71
C LEU A 80 -16.36 5.56 20.94
N ARG A 81 -15.16 5.59 21.54
CA ARG A 81 -14.42 4.36 21.84
C ARG A 81 -15.15 3.55 22.90
N ASP A 82 -15.57 4.21 23.97
CA ASP A 82 -16.19 3.55 25.12
C ASP A 82 -17.55 2.91 24.71
N GLU A 83 -18.31 3.50 23.77
CA GLU A 83 -19.51 2.89 23.16
C GLU A 83 -19.22 1.59 22.40
N TRP A 84 -18.02 1.43 21.86
CA TRP A 84 -17.62 0.23 21.09
C TRP A 84 -16.98 -0.85 21.95
N ASP A 85 -16.53 -0.49 23.16
CA ASP A 85 -15.91 -1.41 24.11
C ASP A 85 -16.94 -2.10 25.04
N ASP A 86 -18.21 -1.64 25.04
CA ASP A 86 -19.38 -2.24 25.72
C ASP A 86 -20.18 -3.19 24.81
#